data_AF-A0A1D2QVZ0-F1
#
_entry.id   AF-A0A1D2QVZ0-F1
#
_cell.length_a   1.000
_cell.length_b   1.000
_cell.length_c   1.000
_cell.angle_alpha   90.00
_cell.angle_beta   90.00
_cell.angle_gamma   90.00
#
_symmetry.space_group_name_H-M   'P 1'
#
loop_
_entity.id
_entity.type
_entity.pdbx_description
1 polymer ?
#
loop_
_entity_poly.entity_id
_entity_poly.type
_entity_poly.pdbx_seq_one_letter_code
_entity_poly.pdbx_strand_id
1 'polypeptide(L)' 'MFYKIQIGIEGIIDLAAMLVKDSGKDVGDDYYNLGLLEEEGIISEEMCEKLKKLNGLRKIIVHRYNRDRRGFDI' A
#
# COMPACT_ATOMS: atom_id res chain seq x y z
N MET A 1 -1.28 -17.99 -4.71
CA MET A 1 -0.78 -16.93 -5.61
C MET A 1 -1.14 -15.54 -5.10
N PHE A 2 -2.40 -15.23 -4.82
CA PHE A 2 -2.85 -13.93 -4.31
C PHE A 2 -2.16 -13.46 -3.02
N TYR A 3 -1.87 -14.37 -2.09
CA TYR A 3 -1.11 -14.04 -0.87
C TYR A 3 0.26 -13.43 -1.17
N LYS A 4 1.02 -13.98 -2.14
CA LYS A 4 2.34 -13.44 -2.50
C LYS A 4 2.24 -12.04 -3.10
N ILE A 5 1.19 -11.79 -3.89
CA ILE A 5 0.90 -10.45 -4.45
C ILE A 5 0.56 -9.46 -3.34
N GLN A 6 -0.27 -9.87 -2.38
CA GLN A 6 -0.63 -9.04 -1.23
C GLN A 6 0.62 -8.62 -0.44
N ILE A 7 1.46 -9.58 -0.04
CA ILE A 7 2.68 -9.32 0.72
C ILE A 7 3.65 -8.42 -0.07
N GLY A 8 3.79 -8.63 -1.39
CA GLY A 8 4.61 -7.76 -2.22
C GLY A 8 4.10 -6.32 -2.25
N ILE A 9 2.79 -6.11 -2.35
CA ILE A 9 2.19 -4.77 -2.32
C ILE A 9 2.32 -4.16 -0.92
N GLU A 10 2.09 -4.92 0.16
CA GLU A 10 2.29 -4.45 1.54
C GLU A 10 3.73 -3.97 1.76
N GLY A 11 4.73 -4.76 1.38
CA GLY A 11 6.13 -4.36 1.53
C GLY A 11 6.49 -3.09 0.76
N ILE A 12 5.94 -2.88 -0.44
CA ILE A 12 6.17 -1.64 -1.20
C ILE A 12 5.54 -0.43 -0.49
N ILE A 13 4.34 -0.59 0.06
CA ILE A 13 3.64 0.47 0.79
C ILE A 13 4.34 0.78 2.12
N ASP A 14 4.84 -0.23 2.83
CA ASP A 14 5.62 -0.05 4.05
C ASP A 14 6.93 0.69 3.76
N LEU A 15 7.61 0.36 2.65
CA LEU A 15 8.79 1.10 2.21
C LEU A 15 8.46 2.57 1.88
N ALA A 16 7.31 2.84 1.27
CA ALA A 16 6.87 4.22 1.03
C ALA A 16 6.67 4.98 2.35
N ALA A 17 6.04 4.37 3.35
CA ALA A 17 5.90 4.97 4.68
C ALA A 17 7.25 5.21 5.36
N MET A 18 8.22 4.29 5.21
CA MET A 18 9.59 4.49 5.68
C MET A 18 10.27 5.67 4.98
N LEU A 19 10.10 5.83 3.67
CA LEU A 19 10.64 6.96 2.92
C LEU A 19 10.04 8.31 3.37
N VAL A 20 8.74 8.35 3.69
CA VAL A 20 8.09 9.56 4.24
C VAL A 20 8.70 9.94 5.58
N LYS A 21 8.98 8.95 6.43
CA LYS A 21 9.66 9.19 7.71
C LYS A 21 11.09 9.70 7.49
N ASP A 22 11.81 9.10 6.56
CA ASP A 22 13.19 9.47 6.25
C ASP A 22 13.29 10.86 5.59
N SER A 23 12.23 11.35 4.94
CA SER A 23 12.13 12.73 4.43
C SER A 23 11.75 13.76 5.52
N GLY A 24 11.63 13.32 6.78
CA GLY A 24 11.34 14.19 7.93
C GLY A 24 9.89 14.62 8.05
N LYS A 25 8.97 13.93 7.36
CA LYS A 25 7.52 14.18 7.43
C LYS A 25 6.85 13.18 8.38
N ASP A 26 5.67 13.56 8.84
CA ASP A 26 4.83 12.66 9.63
C ASP A 26 4.20 11.59 8.73
N VAL A 27 4.34 10.33 9.15
CA VAL A 27 3.75 9.19 8.46
C VAL A 27 2.24 9.15 8.74
N GLY A 28 1.44 9.20 7.68
CA GLY A 28 -0.01 9.03 7.72
C GLY A 28 -0.47 7.72 7.09
N ASP A 29 -1.66 7.72 6.48
CA ASP A 29 -2.16 6.55 5.75
C ASP A 29 -1.46 6.36 4.39
N ASP A 30 -1.62 5.17 3.80
CA ASP A 30 -0.98 4.80 2.54
C ASP A 30 -1.17 5.82 1.40
N TYR A 31 -2.36 6.41 1.25
CA TYR A 31 -2.64 7.35 0.15
C TYR A 31 -2.01 8.70 0.42
N TYR A 32 -2.07 9.15 1.68
CA TYR A 32 -1.39 10.35 2.14
C TYR A 32 0.12 10.25 1.96
N ASN A 33 0.72 9.14 2.39
CA ASN A 33 2.17 8.91 2.28
C ASN A 33 2.64 8.93 0.82
N LEU A 34 1.91 8.28 -0.09
CA LEU A 34 2.24 8.31 -1.52
C LEU A 34 2.11 9.72 -2.11
N GLY A 35 1.12 10.50 -1.68
CA GLY A 35 0.97 11.90 -2.06
C GLY A 35 2.15 12.76 -1.59
N LEU A 36 2.59 12.60 -0.34
CA LEU A 36 3.77 13.30 0.17
C LEU A 36 5.04 12.98 -0.63
N LEU A 37 5.27 11.71 -0.97
CA LEU A 37 6.45 11.33 -1.76
C LEU A 37 6.41 11.90 -3.19
N GLU A 38 5.22 12.03 -3.77
CA GLU A 38 5.01 12.68 -5.06
C GLU A 38 5.26 14.19 -4.97
N GLU A 39 4.68 14.87 -3.98
CA GLU A 39 4.85 16.31 -3.74
C GLU A 39 6.32 16.69 -3.50
N GLU A 40 7.08 15.85 -2.79
CA GLU A 40 8.52 16.04 -2.55
C GLU A 40 9.39 15.61 -3.75
N GLY A 41 8.79 15.11 -4.83
CA GLY A 41 9.50 14.68 -6.05
C GLY A 41 10.33 13.41 -5.88
N ILE A 42 10.12 12.64 -4.83
CA ILE A 42 10.80 11.37 -4.55
C ILE A 42 10.30 10.28 -5.50
N ILE A 43 9.01 10.31 -5.84
CA ILE A 43 8.39 9.46 -6.86
C ILE A 43 7.68 10.33 -7.90
N SER A 44 7.53 9.82 -9.12
CA SER A 44 6.75 10.51 -10.15
C SER A 44 5.24 10.37 -9.89
N GLU A 45 4.45 11.30 -10.45
CA GLU A 45 2.99 11.23 -10.48
C GLU A 45 2.49 9.88 -11.03
N GLU A 46 3.07 9.43 -12.14
CA GLU A 46 2.73 8.12 -12.74
C GLU A 46 2.96 6.96 -11.77
N MET A 47 4.07 6.99 -11.02
CA MET A 47 4.38 5.97 -10.02
C MET A 47 3.42 6.06 -8.83
N CYS A 48 3.11 7.26 -8.35
CA CYS A 48 2.14 7.49 -7.29
C CYS A 48 0.76 6.91 -7.67
N GLU A 49 0.26 7.21 -8.88
CA GLU A 49 -1.00 6.64 -9.36
C GLU A 49 -0.98 5.10 -9.42
N LYS A 50 0.09 4.52 -9.96
CA LYS A 50 0.24 3.06 -10.07
C LYS A 50 0.25 2.41 -8.68
N LEU A 51 0.94 3.01 -7.71
CA LEU A 51 0.98 2.51 -6.33
C LEU A 51 -0.37 2.64 -5.63
N LYS A 52 -1.11 3.75 -5.83
CA LYS A 52 -2.49 3.92 -5.33
C LYS A 52 -3.43 2.86 -5.92
N LYS A 53 -3.29 2.54 -7.21
CA LYS A 53 -4.06 1.46 -7.88
C LYS A 53 -3.71 0.07 -7.32
N LEU A 54 -2.43 -0.21 -7.11
CA LEU A 54 -1.97 -1.47 -6.48
C LEU A 54 -2.48 -1.61 -5.05
N ASN A 55 -2.45 -0.54 -4.26
CA ASN A 55 -3.00 -0.54 -2.91
C ASN A 55 -4.52 -0.82 -2.92
N GLY A 56 -5.26 -0.22 -3.85
CA GLY A 56 -6.67 -0.54 -4.07
C GLY A 56 -6.90 -2.01 -4.40
N LEU A 57 -6.09 -2.57 -5.30
CA LEU A 57 -6.14 -4.00 -5.65
C LEU A 57 -5.89 -4.90 -4.43
N ARG A 58 -4.90 -4.58 -3.59
CA ARG A 58 -4.61 -5.29 -2.33
C ARG A 58 -5.86 -5.34 -1.45
N LYS A 59 -6.50 -4.19 -1.20
CA LYS A 59 -7.72 -4.09 -0.37
C LYS A 59 -8.84 -4.99 -0.92
N ILE A 60 -9.02 -4.98 -2.23
CA ILE A 60 -10.02 -5.81 -2.90
C ILE A 60 -9.70 -7.32 -2.77
N ILE A 61 -8.44 -7.72 -2.95
CA ILE A 61 -8.00 -9.11 -2.79
C ILE A 61 -8.26 -9.57 -1.35
N VAL A 62 -7.85 -8.78 -0.36
CA VAL A 62 -8.08 -9.08 1.06
C VAL A 62 -9.57 -9.26 1.34
N HIS A 63 -10.41 -8.31 0.91
CA HIS A 63 -11.84 -8.37 1.18
C HIS A 63 -12.54 -9.56 0.50
N ARG A 64 -12.10 -9.93 -0.71
CA ARG A 64 -12.71 -11.05 -1.46
C ARG A 64 -12.23 -12.42 -0.96
N TYR A 65 -10.95 -12.57 -0.65
CA TYR A 65 -10.37 -13.88 -0.34
C TYR A 65 -10.24 -14.18 1.16
N ASN A 66 -10.21 -13.16 2.04
CA ASN A 66 -10.28 -13.41 3.49
C ASN A 66 -11.71 -13.49 4.02
N ARG A 67 -12.74 -13.24 3.20
CA ARG A 67 -14.15 -13.43 3.61
C ARG A 67 -14.46 -14.90 3.91
N ASP A 68 -13.89 -15.83 3.14
CA ASP A 68 -14.12 -17.28 3.24
C ASP A 68 -13.37 -17.94 4.42
N ARG A 69 -12.47 -17.23 5.11
CA ARG A 69 -11.79 -17.76 6.30
C ARG A 69 -12.59 -17.64 7.59
N ARG A 70 -13.71 -16.91 7.60
CA ARG A 70 -14.60 -16.81 8.78
C ARG A 70 -15.52 -18.03 8.98
N GLY A 71 -15.28 -19.13 8.26
CA GLY A 71 -15.96 -20.41 8.46
C GLY A 71 -15.13 -21.49 9.14
N PHE A 72 -13.87 -21.22 9.53
CA PHE A 72 -12.95 -22.21 10.10
C PHE A 72 -12.12 -21.69 11.27
N ASP A 73 -12.70 -20.83 12.10
CA ASP A 73 -12.18 -20.53 13.44
C ASP A 73 -13.38 -20.11 14.30
N ILE A 74 -14.19 -21.06 14.78
CA ILE A 74 -14.46 -21.44 16.20
C ILE A 74 -15.32 -22.72 16.21
#